data_AF-A0A416VKA0-F1
#
_entry.id   AF-A0A416VKA0-F1
#
_cell.length_a   1.000
_cell.length_b   1.000
_cell.length_c   1.000
_cell.angle_alpha   90.00
_cell.angle_beta   90.00
_cell.angle_gamma   90.00
#
_symmetry.space_group_name_H-M   'P 1'
#
loop_
_entity.id
_entity.type
_entity.pdbx_description
1 polymer ?
#
loop_
_entity_poly.entity_id
_entity_poly.type
_entity_poly.pdbx_seq_one_letter_code
_entity_poly.pdbx_strand_id
1 'polypeptide(L)' 'MKESDKSNRITFIEYYFTLSPKEKQRVRDEFLKSSGISYPTWYSKLNRNNFSILEMKELSRICNLEFIE' A
#
# COMPACT_ATOMS: atom_id res chain seq x y z
N MET A 1 -4.62 -16.12 17.77
CA MET A 1 -4.92 -15.06 18.75
C MET A 1 -5.74 -14.01 18.02
N LYS A 2 -6.94 -13.71 18.53
CA LYS A 2 -7.82 -12.65 18.02
C LYS A 2 -7.17 -11.30 18.30
N GLU A 3 -7.23 -10.38 17.35
CA GLU A 3 -7.28 -8.93 17.63
C GLU A 3 -7.70 -8.17 16.37
N SER A 4 -8.94 -8.43 15.94
CA SER A 4 -9.73 -7.46 15.19
C SER A 4 -10.34 -6.50 16.20
N ASP A 5 -9.53 -5.55 16.68
CA ASP A 5 -9.95 -4.54 17.66
C ASP A 5 -9.65 -3.13 17.12
N LYS A 6 -10.74 -2.38 16.95
CA LYS A 6 -10.86 -0.90 16.97
C LYS A 6 -10.01 -0.08 15.99
N SER A 7 -10.66 0.36 14.92
CA SER A 7 -10.54 1.73 14.36
C SER A 7 -9.13 2.31 14.23
N ASN A 8 -8.14 1.50 13.90
CA ASN A 8 -6.79 1.97 13.67
C ASN A 8 -6.76 2.52 12.24
N ARG A 9 -6.97 3.83 12.12
CA ARG A 9 -6.80 4.57 10.87
C ARG A 9 -5.32 4.48 10.48
N ILE A 10 -4.96 3.45 9.73
CA ILE A 10 -3.58 3.20 9.28
C ILE A 10 -3.40 3.79 7.88
N THR A 11 -2.32 4.54 7.68
CA THR A 11 -1.93 4.97 6.34
C THR A 11 -1.32 3.78 5.58
N PHE A 12 -1.40 3.79 4.25
CA PHE A 12 -0.74 2.76 3.45
C PHE A 12 0.76 2.66 3.77
N ILE A 13 1.42 3.80 4.03
CA ILE A 13 2.86 3.86 4.30
C ILE A 13 3.20 3.12 5.60
N GLU A 14 2.48 3.41 6.69
CA GLU A 14 2.69 2.72 7.97
C GLU A 14 2.50 1.21 7.82
N TYR A 15 1.40 0.79 7.19
CA TYR A 15 1.15 -0.61 6.89
C TYR A 15 2.30 -1.22 6.07
N TYR A 16 2.68 -0.58 4.96
CA TYR A 16 3.72 -1.07 4.07
C TYR A 16 5.05 -1.24 4.79
N PHE A 17 5.41 -0.36 5.74
CA PHE A 17 6.66 -0.50 6.48
C PHE A 17 6.66 -1.66 7.48
N THR A 18 5.50 -2.07 8.01
CA THR A 18 5.38 -3.28 8.86
C THR A 18 5.57 -4.59 8.10
N LEU A 19 5.39 -4.59 6.77
CA LEU A 19 5.49 -5.78 5.94
C LEU A 19 6.91 -6.35 5.86
N SER A 20 6.99 -7.67 5.72
CA SER A 20 8.25 -8.36 5.40
C SER A 20 8.77 -7.97 4.00
N PRO A 21 10.06 -8.14 3.70
CA PRO A 21 10.61 -7.84 2.38
C PRO A 21 9.88 -8.54 1.23
N LYS A 22 9.44 -9.79 1.43
CA LYS A 22 8.69 -10.56 0.43
C LYS A 22 7.29 -9.98 0.18
N GLU A 23 6.61 -9.54 1.24
CA GLU A 23 5.28 -8.93 1.12
C GLU A 23 5.36 -7.54 0.48
N LYS A 24 6.36 -6.74 0.86
CA LYS A 24 6.67 -5.46 0.20
C LYS A 24 6.85 -5.63 -1.31
N GLN A 25 7.65 -6.64 -1.69
CA GLN A 25 7.86 -6.99 -3.09
C GLN A 25 6.55 -7.39 -3.78
N ARG A 26 5.73 -8.25 -3.15
CA ARG A 26 4.45 -8.66 -3.71
C ARG A 26 3.51 -7.48 -3.96
N VAL A 27 3.30 -6.62 -2.96
CA VAL A 27 2.40 -5.45 -3.07
C VAL A 27 2.88 -4.51 -4.18
N ARG A 28 4.19 -4.22 -4.21
CA ARG A 28 4.78 -3.40 -5.27
C ARG A 28 4.56 -4.03 -6.64
N ASP A 29 4.96 -5.28 -6.84
CA ASP A 29 4.93 -5.92 -8.15
C ASP A 29 3.48 -6.04 -8.68
N GLU A 30 2.52 -6.31 -7.79
CA GLU A 30 1.09 -6.33 -8.12
C GLU A 30 0.57 -4.93 -8.48
N PHE A 31 0.94 -3.91 -7.72
CA PHE A 31 0.57 -2.52 -8.00
C PHE A 31 1.19 -2.01 -9.30
N LEU A 32 2.46 -2.31 -9.58
CA LEU A 32 3.12 -1.96 -10.84
C LEU A 32 2.40 -2.59 -12.03
N LYS A 33 1.99 -3.87 -11.88
CA LYS A 33 1.26 -4.61 -12.92
C LYS A 33 -0.13 -4.02 -13.20
N SER A 34 -0.84 -3.56 -12.17
CA SER A 34 -2.20 -3.03 -12.34
C SER A 34 -2.25 -1.56 -12.75
N SER A 35 -1.34 -0.73 -12.22
CA SER A 35 -1.32 0.71 -12.48
C SER A 35 -0.51 1.12 -13.72
N GLY A 36 0.39 0.25 -14.19
CA GLY A 36 1.30 0.57 -15.30
C GLY A 36 2.38 1.61 -14.96
N ILE A 37 2.51 2.01 -13.68
CA ILE A 37 3.57 2.94 -13.28
C ILE A 37 4.94 2.25 -13.32
N SER A 38 6.00 3.05 -13.43
CA SER A 38 7.37 2.52 -13.40
C SER A 38 7.84 2.21 -11.97
N TYR A 39 8.81 1.29 -11.86
CA TYR A 39 9.44 0.95 -10.59
C TYR A 39 10.06 2.18 -9.87
N PRO A 40 10.80 3.09 -10.53
CA PRO A 40 11.26 4.34 -9.88
C PRO A 40 10.12 5.25 -9.39
N THR A 41 9.01 5.31 -10.15
CA THR A 41 7.83 6.10 -9.78
C THR A 41 7.20 5.58 -8.49
N TRP A 42 7.16 4.26 -8.29
CA TRP A 42 6.69 3.65 -7.05
C TRP A 42 7.45 4.18 -5.82
N TYR A 43 8.78 4.12 -5.84
CA TYR A 43 9.58 4.60 -4.70
C TYR A 43 9.49 6.11 -4.51
N SER A 44 9.36 6.87 -5.60
CA SER A 44 9.11 8.32 -5.51
C SER A 44 7.78 8.63 -4.83
N LYS A 45 6.71 7.87 -5.14
CA LYS A 45 5.39 8.01 -4.52
C LYS A 45 5.38 7.55 -3.07
N LEU A 46 6.01 6.40 -2.80
CA LEU A 46 6.14 5.84 -1.45
C LEU A 46 6.86 6.82 -0.52
N ASN A 47 7.96 7.41 -0.96
CA ASN A 47 8.73 8.36 -0.15
C ASN A 47 8.01 9.71 0.07
N ARG A 48 7.13 10.10 -0.85
CA ARG A 48 6.38 11.37 -0.78
C ARG A 48 4.98 11.22 -0.22
N ASN A 49 4.53 9.99 0.06
CA ASN A 49 3.14 9.64 0.34
C ASN A 49 2.14 10.32 -0.63
N ASN A 50 2.43 10.27 -1.93
CA ASN A 50 1.64 10.99 -2.96
C ASN A 50 0.96 10.01 -3.93
N PHE A 51 0.12 9.14 -3.37
CA PHE A 51 -0.78 8.29 -4.12
C PHE A 51 -2.10 9.02 -4.32
N SER A 52 -2.60 9.02 -5.55
CA SER A 52 -3.93 9.51 -5.88
C SER A 52 -5.01 8.61 -5.28
N ILE A 53 -6.24 9.12 -5.20
CA ILE A 53 -7.41 8.36 -4.70
C ILE A 53 -7.58 7.02 -5.45
N LEU A 54 -7.35 7.00 -6.77
CA LEU A 54 -7.46 5.76 -7.56
C LEU A 54 -6.35 4.76 -7.20
N GLU A 55 -5.12 5.24 -7.01
CA GLU A 55 -4.00 4.42 -6.58
C GLU A 55 -4.22 3.89 -5.16
N MET A 56 -4.75 4.70 -4.25
CA MET A 56 -5.09 4.28 -2.89
C MET A 56 -6.20 3.22 -2.87
N LYS A 57 -7.21 3.33 -3.74
CA LYS A 57 -8.23 2.28 -3.91
C LYS A 57 -7.63 0.97 -4.41
N GLU A 58 -6.69 1.04 -5.35
CA GLU A 58 -6.01 -0.14 -5.86
C GLU A 58 -5.11 -0.78 -4.81
N LEU A 59 -4.38 0.01 -4.03
CA LEU A 59 -3.59 -0.48 -2.89
C LEU A 59 -4.48 -1.12 -1.83
N SER A 60 -5.63 -0.52 -1.55
CA SER A 60 -6.63 -1.08 -0.63
C SER A 60 -7.12 -2.44 -1.11
N ARG A 61 -7.36 -2.59 -2.41
CA ARG A 61 -7.75 -3.86 -3.06
C ARG A 61 -6.65 -4.91 -2.98
N ILE A 62 -5.40 -4.55 -3.27
CA ILE A 62 -4.24 -5.46 -3.25
C ILE A 62 -3.97 -5.97 -1.83
N CYS A 63 -4.01 -5.07 -0.84
CA CYS A 63 -3.74 -5.38 0.55
C CYS A 63 -4.95 -5.96 1.30
N ASN A 64 -6.15 -5.91 0.69
CA ASN A 64 -7.43 -6.26 1.29
C ASN A 64 -7.66 -5.52 2.63
N LEU A 65 -7.38 -4.21 2.63
CA LEU A 65 -7.46 -3.30 3.78
C LEU A 65 -7.94 -1.92 3.32
N GLU A 66 -8.64 -1.19 4.18
CA GLU A 66 -8.97 0.21 3.92
C GLU A 66 -7.90 1.12 4.55
N PHE A 67 -7.27 1.95 3.72
CA PHE A 67 -6.28 2.94 4.17
C PHE A 67 -6.89 4.34 4.26
N ILE A 68 -6.42 5.12 5.22
CA ILE A 68 -6.70 6.56 5.26
C ILE A 68 -5.71 7.35 4.37
N GLU A 69 -6.17 8.48 3.85
CA GLU A 69 -5.35 9.47 3.11
C GLU A 69 -4.31 10.16 4.01
#